data_AF-A0A2E0NPP9-F1
#
_entry.id   AF-A0A2E0NPP9-F1
#
_cell.length_a   1.000
_cell.length_b   1.000
_cell.length_c   1.000
_cell.angle_alpha   90.00
_cell.angle_beta   90.00
_cell.angle_gamma   90.00
#
_symmetry.space_group_name_H-M   'P 1'
#
loop_
_entity.id
_entity.type
_entity.pdbx_description
1 polymer ?
#
loop_
_entity_poly.entity_id
_entity_poly.type
_entity_poly.pdbx_seq_one_letter_code
_entity_poly.pdbx_strand_id
1 'polypeptide(L)'
;MSYGDVPLGNEFFVAANGLLIEQGINPVDISVFEWEGMPAFFATSEKSQFPFDFFAASFYLMSRYEEYMPYTTDDLGGFKSEQSLAFKYNFLDLPLIDMWFNRFVAVWTNFFELPSFSQQINTAELVVEIPQLYAYKYKTLFRSFFEGLYDLGSLKFATTFDRLMVVLRFREDPLVGLIEQMEAFRSTTVSFRFFALYATLGVHDKSLSVFSKKHQQDLKSLSDYAPTAPLASFESTQKKQQLKQDIDRFSGLIHRPIKAIRQHKLVLRFPDTYRAYASLGIKHDYSMQYSDISGFRASTAHPFRFFDLGEEQETPLTIHPICLSESNIRAQQYARKMRQLFIVYKSRLKKLNAPMLVSLTNETFNNRSKNATFLATLKKLLIHE
;
A
#
# COMPACT_ATOMS: atom_id res chain seq x y z
N MET A 1 -24.62 25.26 1.09
CA MET A 1 -23.38 25.08 1.86
C MET A 1 -22.40 26.14 1.41
N SER A 2 -21.66 26.73 2.33
CA SER A 2 -20.58 27.70 2.08
C SER A 2 -19.28 27.25 2.75
N TYR A 3 -18.15 27.63 2.14
CA TYR A 3 -16.81 27.43 2.67
C TYR A 3 -16.03 28.74 2.53
N GLY A 4 -15.49 29.26 3.64
CA GLY A 4 -14.82 30.56 3.67
C GLY A 4 -14.66 31.11 5.08
N ASP A 5 -14.36 32.41 5.22
CA ASP A 5 -14.05 33.00 6.54
C ASP A 5 -15.29 33.34 7.38
N VAL A 6 -16.42 33.64 6.73
CA VAL A 6 -17.65 34.14 7.37
C VAL A 6 -18.88 33.48 6.75
N PRO A 7 -19.90 33.11 7.55
CA PRO A 7 -21.18 32.60 7.02
C PRO A 7 -21.94 33.70 6.26
N LEU A 8 -22.70 33.30 5.24
CA LEU A 8 -23.55 34.17 4.42
C LEU A 8 -24.97 34.31 5.00
N GLY A 9 -25.35 33.47 5.96
CA GLY A 9 -26.67 33.42 6.59
C GLY A 9 -26.85 32.17 7.45
N ASN A 10 -28.00 31.50 7.30
CA ASN A 10 -28.35 30.28 8.03
C ASN A 10 -28.08 29.00 7.21
N GLU A 11 -26.98 28.95 6.48
CA GLU A 11 -26.58 27.79 5.69
C GLU A 11 -25.63 26.83 6.45
N PHE A 12 -25.43 25.65 5.88
CA PHE A 12 -24.37 24.76 6.30
C PHE A 12 -23.00 25.38 5.98
N PHE A 13 -22.33 25.92 7.00
CA PHE A 13 -21.09 26.68 6.86
C PHE A 13 -19.87 25.94 7.45
N VAL A 14 -18.84 25.76 6.63
CA VAL A 14 -17.52 25.25 7.05
C VAL A 14 -16.52 26.40 6.97
N ALA A 15 -15.90 26.75 8.10
CA ALA A 15 -14.91 27.80 8.12
C ALA A 15 -13.61 27.33 7.46
N ALA A 16 -13.01 28.19 6.63
CA ALA A 16 -11.74 27.93 5.98
C ALA A 16 -10.57 28.26 6.92
N ASN A 17 -9.59 27.36 7.03
CA ASN A 17 -8.33 27.63 7.71
C ASN A 17 -7.36 28.45 6.86
N GLY A 18 -7.51 28.40 5.53
CA GLY A 18 -6.70 29.13 4.55
C GLY A 18 -5.83 28.24 3.68
N LEU A 19 -5.45 27.04 4.15
CA LEU A 19 -4.54 26.12 3.43
C LEU A 19 -4.96 25.86 1.98
N LEU A 20 -6.25 25.69 1.71
CA LEU A 20 -6.76 25.37 0.37
C LEU A 20 -6.73 26.56 -0.62
N ILE A 21 -6.44 27.76 -0.13
CA ILE A 21 -6.36 29.00 -0.92
C ILE A 21 -4.89 29.40 -1.12
N GLU A 22 -3.97 28.84 -0.34
CA GLU A 22 -2.55 29.08 -0.50
C GLU A 22 -2.03 28.56 -1.84
N GLN A 23 -1.05 29.28 -2.40
CA GLN A 23 -0.29 28.83 -3.55
C GLN A 23 1.08 28.34 -3.12
N GLY A 24 1.52 27.25 -3.74
CA GLY A 24 2.78 26.60 -3.44
C GLY A 24 2.73 25.77 -2.15
N ILE A 25 3.92 25.39 -1.68
CA ILE A 25 4.10 24.43 -0.59
C ILE A 25 4.88 25.13 0.52
N ASN A 26 4.17 25.60 1.54
CA ASN A 26 4.70 26.38 2.65
C ASN A 26 4.68 25.55 3.95
N PRO A 27 5.66 25.71 4.86
CA PRO A 27 5.60 25.08 6.17
C PRO A 27 4.30 25.46 6.89
N VAL A 28 3.58 24.46 7.39
CA VAL A 28 2.33 24.65 8.13
C VAL A 28 2.56 24.32 9.59
N ASP A 29 2.20 25.24 10.49
CA ASP A 29 2.19 24.96 11.93
C ASP A 29 0.86 24.31 12.33
N ILE A 30 0.92 23.10 12.88
CA ILE A 30 -0.24 22.27 13.15
C ILE A 30 -0.39 22.06 14.65
N SER A 31 -1.42 22.71 15.20
CA SER A 31 -1.90 22.43 16.55
C SER A 31 -3.01 21.39 16.52
N VAL A 32 -2.73 20.21 17.09
CA VAL A 32 -3.70 19.11 17.20
C VAL A 32 -4.46 19.19 18.52
N PHE A 33 -5.76 18.98 18.46
CA PHE A 33 -6.67 18.92 19.60
C PHE A 33 -7.59 17.70 19.52
N GLU A 34 -8.34 17.42 20.58
CA GLU A 34 -9.32 16.31 20.59
C GLU A 34 -10.71 16.81 20.20
N TRP A 35 -11.37 16.11 19.28
CA TRP A 35 -12.76 16.30 18.89
C TRP A 35 -13.49 14.96 18.86
N GLU A 36 -14.47 14.78 19.75
CA GLU A 36 -15.27 13.55 19.87
C GLU A 36 -14.43 12.26 20.00
N GLY A 37 -13.34 12.29 20.77
CA GLY A 37 -12.43 11.15 20.91
C GLY A 37 -11.54 10.89 19.70
N MET A 38 -11.46 11.82 18.74
CA MET A 38 -10.59 11.77 17.58
C MET A 38 -9.64 12.95 17.57
N PRO A 39 -8.38 12.80 17.13
CA PRO A 39 -7.53 13.95 16.84
C PRO A 39 -8.15 14.82 15.74
N ALA A 40 -8.00 16.13 15.84
CA ALA A 40 -8.38 17.11 14.83
C ALA A 40 -7.36 18.26 14.83
N PHE A 41 -7.25 18.98 13.72
CA PHE A 41 -6.34 20.12 13.59
C PHE A 41 -6.87 21.08 12.52
N PHE A 42 -6.23 22.25 12.41
CA PHE A 42 -6.79 23.41 11.70
C PHE A 42 -8.08 23.90 12.35
N ALA A 43 -8.00 24.18 13.66
CA ALA A 43 -9.12 24.71 14.43
C ALA A 43 -9.70 25.98 13.79
N THR A 44 -11.02 26.09 13.83
CA THR A 44 -11.77 27.19 13.20
C THR A 44 -12.71 27.86 14.20
N SER A 45 -13.36 28.95 13.77
CA SER A 45 -14.30 29.70 14.60
C SER A 45 -15.53 28.87 15.01
N GLU A 46 -16.13 29.21 16.16
CA GLU A 46 -17.37 28.59 16.68
C GLU A 46 -18.59 28.77 15.77
N LYS A 47 -18.52 29.67 14.77
CA LYS A 47 -19.61 29.87 13.82
C LYS A 47 -19.71 28.74 12.78
N SER A 48 -18.69 27.90 12.67
CA SER A 48 -18.69 26.77 11.75
C SER A 48 -19.44 25.57 12.31
N GLN A 49 -19.98 24.73 11.41
CA GLN A 49 -20.58 23.45 11.78
C GLN A 49 -19.58 22.45 12.39
N PHE A 50 -18.28 22.66 12.20
CA PHE A 50 -17.21 21.85 12.77
C PHE A 50 -16.19 22.73 13.50
N PRO A 51 -15.52 22.23 14.54
CA PRO A 51 -14.51 23.00 15.26
C PRO A 51 -13.17 23.12 14.51
N PHE A 52 -13.08 22.56 13.30
CA PHE A 52 -11.91 22.63 12.44
C PHE A 52 -12.31 22.59 10.96
N ASP A 53 -11.37 22.98 10.11
CA ASP A 53 -11.50 22.86 8.67
C ASP A 53 -11.28 21.41 8.22
N PHE A 54 -12.39 20.67 8.13
CA PHE A 54 -12.41 19.29 7.65
C PHE A 54 -11.76 19.12 6.26
N PHE A 55 -11.94 20.08 5.35
CA PHE A 55 -11.42 19.97 3.99
C PHE A 55 -9.91 20.18 3.96
N ALA A 56 -9.41 21.23 4.62
CA ALA A 56 -7.97 21.47 4.72
C ALA A 56 -7.26 20.32 5.46
N ALA A 57 -7.83 19.82 6.55
CA ALA A 57 -7.22 18.74 7.34
C ALA A 57 -7.16 17.43 6.54
N SER A 58 -8.24 17.10 5.82
CA SER A 58 -8.28 15.92 4.94
C SER A 58 -7.31 16.06 3.78
N PHE A 59 -7.26 17.24 3.15
CA PHE A 59 -6.34 17.54 2.05
C PHE A 59 -4.88 17.41 2.47
N TYR A 60 -4.49 17.97 3.63
CA TYR A 60 -3.14 17.86 4.16
C TYR A 60 -2.67 16.41 4.30
N LEU A 61 -3.54 15.54 4.85
CA LEU A 61 -3.25 14.12 5.06
C LEU A 61 -3.25 13.31 3.75
N MET A 62 -4.21 13.54 2.85
CA MET A 62 -4.35 12.77 1.60
C MET A 62 -3.31 13.16 0.54
N SER A 63 -2.99 14.45 0.44
CA SER A 63 -1.94 14.94 -0.46
C SER A 63 -0.54 14.52 -0.01
N ARG A 64 -0.41 14.00 1.23
CA ARG A 64 0.88 13.73 1.88
C ARG A 64 1.74 14.99 1.93
N TYR A 65 1.13 16.13 2.30
CA TYR A 65 1.78 17.44 2.31
C TYR A 65 3.14 17.43 3.02
N GLU A 66 3.24 16.72 4.15
CA GLU A 66 4.48 16.55 4.91
C GLU A 66 5.64 15.88 4.14
N GLU A 67 5.34 15.09 3.10
CA GLU A 67 6.33 14.42 2.27
C GLU A 67 6.82 15.28 1.09
N TYR A 68 6.27 16.48 0.91
CA TYR A 68 6.81 17.50 -0.01
C TYR A 68 7.80 18.44 0.70
N MET A 69 7.84 18.41 2.03
CA MET A 69 8.80 19.16 2.84
C MET A 69 10.12 18.39 2.98
N PRO A 70 11.23 19.07 3.35
CA PRO A 70 12.45 18.36 3.72
C PRO A 70 12.21 17.37 4.87
N TYR A 71 12.52 16.08 4.63
CA TYR A 71 12.40 15.01 5.62
C TYR A 71 13.65 14.12 5.61
N THR A 72 13.85 13.39 6.71
CA THR A 72 14.92 12.38 6.80
C THR A 72 14.44 11.06 6.20
N THR A 73 15.26 10.45 5.33
CA THR A 73 14.92 9.18 4.71
C THR A 73 15.33 7.99 5.57
N ASP A 74 14.69 6.85 5.37
CA ASP A 74 15.23 5.55 5.79
C ASP A 74 16.44 5.12 4.94
N ASP A 75 16.98 3.94 5.24
CA ASP A 75 18.15 3.36 4.55
C ASP A 75 17.91 3.10 3.06
N LEU A 76 16.65 3.05 2.63
CA LEU A 76 16.22 2.81 1.25
C LEU A 76 15.80 4.11 0.54
N GLY A 77 15.83 5.26 1.23
CA GLY A 77 15.44 6.55 0.67
C GLY A 77 13.93 6.85 0.80
N GLY A 78 13.18 6.09 1.60
CA GLY A 78 11.76 6.26 1.87
C GLY A 78 11.46 7.17 3.06
N PHE A 79 10.21 7.65 3.16
CA PHE A 79 9.72 8.44 4.28
C PHE A 79 9.49 7.57 5.53
N LYS A 80 10.06 7.97 6.68
CA LYS A 80 9.86 7.27 7.97
C LYS A 80 8.55 7.65 8.63
N SER A 81 7.80 6.66 9.12
CA SER A 81 6.51 6.89 9.77
C SER A 81 6.60 7.82 10.99
N GLU A 82 7.72 7.78 11.72
CA GLU A 82 8.01 8.58 12.93
C GLU A 82 7.93 10.09 12.73
N GLN A 83 8.16 10.56 11.50
CA GLN A 83 8.10 11.98 11.16
C GLN A 83 6.68 12.46 10.88
N SER A 84 5.75 11.53 10.63
CA SER A 84 4.38 11.87 10.25
C SER A 84 3.62 12.51 11.41
N LEU A 85 2.71 13.42 11.07
CA LEU A 85 1.75 13.95 12.02
C LEU A 85 0.98 12.82 12.74
N ALA A 86 0.63 11.78 11.98
CA ALA A 86 -0.07 10.60 12.47
C ALA A 86 0.70 9.82 13.54
N PHE A 87 2.02 9.69 13.40
CA PHE A 87 2.84 9.06 14.42
C PHE A 87 2.96 9.96 15.66
N LYS A 88 3.29 11.24 15.46
CA LYS A 88 3.50 12.21 16.54
C LYS A 88 2.30 12.34 17.48
N TYR A 89 1.09 12.23 16.94
CA TYR A 89 -0.16 12.33 17.70
C TYR A 89 -0.93 11.00 17.79
N ASN A 90 -0.23 9.88 17.57
CA ASN A 90 -0.71 8.51 17.84
C ASN A 90 -2.07 8.16 17.19
N PHE A 91 -2.21 8.45 15.89
CA PHE A 91 -3.41 8.12 15.11
C PHE A 91 -3.12 7.32 13.84
N LEU A 92 -1.93 6.72 13.72
CA LEU A 92 -1.57 5.87 12.56
C LEU A 92 -2.56 4.73 12.32
N ASP A 93 -3.09 4.12 13.37
CA ASP A 93 -4.02 3.01 13.26
C ASP A 93 -5.45 3.47 12.89
N LEU A 94 -5.72 4.77 12.88
CA LEU A 94 -7.02 5.34 12.56
C LEU A 94 -7.08 5.75 11.09
N PRO A 95 -8.11 5.31 10.34
CA PRO A 95 -8.48 5.93 9.07
C PRO A 95 -9.21 7.24 9.40
N LEU A 96 -8.47 8.19 9.97
CA LEU A 96 -8.98 9.37 10.65
C LEU A 96 -9.94 10.19 9.77
N ILE A 97 -9.63 10.32 8.48
CA ILE A 97 -10.48 11.04 7.51
C ILE A 97 -11.81 10.32 7.30
N ASP A 98 -11.81 8.99 7.24
CA ASP A 98 -13.04 8.21 7.09
C ASP A 98 -13.93 8.34 8.35
N MET A 99 -13.30 8.43 9.54
CA MET A 99 -14.00 8.65 10.80
C MET A 99 -14.61 10.06 10.85
N TRP A 100 -13.84 11.08 10.49
CA TRP A 100 -14.34 12.45 10.35
C TRP A 100 -15.46 12.55 9.31
N PHE A 101 -15.32 11.88 8.16
CA PHE A 101 -16.34 11.89 7.10
C PHE A 101 -17.66 11.29 7.59
N ASN A 102 -17.64 10.22 8.39
CA ASN A 102 -18.85 9.69 9.00
C ASN A 102 -19.54 10.70 9.94
N ARG A 103 -18.77 11.48 10.70
CA ARG A 103 -19.33 12.59 11.49
C ARG A 103 -19.86 13.70 10.60
N PHE A 104 -19.14 14.05 9.55
CA PHE A 104 -19.58 15.03 8.56
C PHE A 104 -20.94 14.64 7.98
N VAL A 105 -21.11 13.40 7.54
CA VAL A 105 -22.38 12.89 6.99
C VAL A 105 -23.50 12.96 8.04
N ALA A 106 -23.22 12.62 9.31
CA ALA A 106 -24.22 12.70 10.37
C ALA A 106 -24.71 14.14 10.61
N VAL A 107 -23.79 15.10 10.72
CA VAL A 107 -24.11 16.54 10.89
C VAL A 107 -24.83 17.09 9.65
N TRP A 108 -24.37 16.73 8.45
CA TRP A 108 -24.98 17.10 7.17
C TRP A 108 -26.42 16.61 7.06
N THR A 109 -26.63 15.32 7.34
CA THR A 109 -27.95 14.68 7.25
C THR A 109 -28.92 15.28 8.26
N ASN A 110 -28.45 15.59 9.48
CA ASN A 110 -29.25 16.25 10.49
C ASN A 110 -29.65 17.68 10.05
N PHE A 111 -28.68 18.48 9.58
CA PHE A 111 -28.92 19.87 9.18
C PHE A 111 -29.96 20.01 8.05
N PHE A 112 -29.91 19.11 7.07
CA PHE A 112 -30.82 19.12 5.92
C PHE A 112 -32.03 18.18 6.07
N GLU A 113 -32.20 17.56 7.25
CA GLU A 113 -33.26 16.57 7.53
C GLU A 113 -33.35 15.46 6.46
N LEU A 114 -32.19 15.01 5.97
CA LEU A 114 -32.10 14.00 4.90
C LEU A 114 -32.29 12.58 5.46
N PRO A 115 -32.71 11.62 4.62
CA PRO A 115 -32.67 10.21 5.01
C PRO A 115 -31.22 9.76 5.23
N SER A 116 -31.05 8.73 6.07
CA SER A 116 -29.73 8.16 6.31
C SER A 116 -29.13 7.58 5.02
N PHE A 117 -27.92 8.02 4.71
CA PHE A 117 -27.13 7.51 3.60
C PHE A 117 -26.11 6.49 4.08
N SER A 118 -26.00 5.36 3.38
CA SER A 118 -24.95 4.38 3.61
C SER A 118 -24.49 3.82 2.28
N GLN A 119 -23.22 4.04 1.94
CA GLN A 119 -22.58 3.40 0.80
C GLN A 119 -21.94 2.09 1.29
N GLN A 120 -22.28 0.97 0.66
CA GLN A 120 -21.69 -0.32 1.02
C GLN A 120 -20.41 -0.57 0.23
N ILE A 121 -19.26 -0.21 0.80
CA ILE A 121 -17.95 -0.65 0.31
C ILE A 121 -17.30 -1.49 1.41
N ASN A 122 -17.49 -2.80 1.37
CA ASN A 122 -16.82 -3.69 2.32
C ASN A 122 -16.15 -4.83 1.58
N THR A 123 -15.07 -4.47 0.87
CA THR A 123 -14.25 -5.42 0.13
C THR A 123 -12.94 -5.65 0.87
N ALA A 124 -12.60 -6.92 1.09
CA ALA A 124 -11.27 -7.31 1.51
C ALA A 124 -10.48 -7.81 0.30
N GLU A 125 -9.27 -7.29 0.08
CA GLU A 125 -8.38 -7.68 -1.01
C GLU A 125 -6.99 -8.01 -0.45
N LEU A 126 -6.45 -9.16 -0.86
CA LEU A 126 -5.05 -9.51 -0.62
C LEU A 126 -4.20 -9.07 -1.80
N VAL A 127 -3.26 -8.17 -1.49
CA VAL A 127 -2.27 -7.65 -2.43
C VAL A 127 -1.00 -8.49 -2.27
N VAL A 128 -0.70 -9.38 -3.20
CA VAL A 128 0.47 -10.28 -3.12
C VAL A 128 1.61 -9.76 -3.99
N GLU A 129 2.71 -9.38 -3.34
CA GLU A 129 3.97 -9.06 -3.99
C GLU A 129 4.74 -10.32 -4.36
N ILE A 130 5.26 -10.33 -5.58
CA ILE A 130 6.05 -11.43 -6.13
C ILE A 130 7.39 -10.84 -6.61
N PRO A 131 8.32 -10.50 -5.68
CA PRO A 131 9.65 -9.99 -6.03
C PRO A 131 10.51 -11.05 -6.75
N GLN A 132 10.26 -12.33 -6.51
CA GLN A 132 10.93 -13.44 -7.21
C GLN A 132 10.04 -14.69 -7.19
N LEU A 133 9.97 -15.42 -8.30
CA LEU A 133 9.21 -16.69 -8.37
C LEU A 133 9.99 -17.90 -7.85
N TYR A 134 11.32 -17.80 -7.78
CA TYR A 134 12.21 -18.89 -7.40
C TYR A 134 13.33 -18.36 -6.51
N ALA A 135 13.59 -19.06 -5.41
CA ALA A 135 14.71 -18.71 -4.55
C ALA A 135 16.04 -19.10 -5.19
N TYR A 136 16.10 -20.23 -5.92
CA TYR A 136 17.34 -20.78 -6.45
C TYR A 136 17.23 -21.26 -7.91
N LYS A 137 16.13 -21.96 -8.28
CA LYS A 137 15.99 -22.52 -9.63
C LYS A 137 15.90 -21.44 -10.70
N TYR A 138 16.35 -21.78 -11.90
CA TYR A 138 16.30 -20.93 -13.11
C TYR A 138 17.10 -19.62 -13.04
N LYS A 139 17.78 -19.34 -11.92
CA LYS A 139 18.82 -18.30 -11.85
C LYS A 139 20.03 -18.72 -12.69
N THR A 140 20.72 -17.75 -13.28
CA THR A 140 21.91 -18.02 -14.10
C THR A 140 23.01 -18.66 -13.26
N LEU A 141 23.77 -19.61 -13.84
CA LEU A 141 24.83 -20.33 -13.13
C LEU A 141 25.85 -19.38 -12.49
N PHE A 142 26.24 -18.33 -13.22
CA PHE A 142 27.12 -17.28 -12.72
C PHE A 142 26.54 -16.61 -11.47
N ARG A 143 25.26 -16.21 -11.50
CA ARG A 143 24.61 -15.59 -10.33
C ARG A 143 24.52 -16.55 -9.15
N SER A 144 24.10 -17.80 -9.37
CA SER A 144 24.03 -18.81 -8.32
C SER A 144 25.40 -19.08 -7.69
N PHE A 145 26.48 -19.01 -8.47
CA PHE A 145 27.85 -19.14 -8.00
C PHE A 145 28.29 -17.95 -7.14
N PHE A 146 28.10 -16.72 -7.60
CA PHE A 146 28.47 -15.51 -6.84
C PHE A 146 27.62 -15.32 -5.58
N GLU A 147 26.31 -15.58 -5.64
CA GLU A 147 25.47 -15.62 -4.43
C GLU A 147 25.98 -16.72 -3.47
N GLY A 148 26.43 -17.86 -4.00
CA GLY A 148 27.08 -18.94 -3.22
C GLY A 148 28.36 -18.49 -2.51
N LEU A 149 29.26 -17.82 -3.21
CA LEU A 149 30.50 -17.29 -2.64
C LEU A 149 30.23 -16.21 -1.58
N TYR A 150 29.28 -15.31 -1.85
CA TYR A 150 28.87 -14.29 -0.88
C TYR A 150 28.29 -14.90 0.39
N ASP A 151 27.40 -15.88 0.25
CA ASP A 151 26.78 -16.56 1.39
C ASP A 151 27.80 -17.37 2.19
N LEU A 152 28.78 -18.00 1.52
CA LEU A 152 29.91 -18.68 2.16
C LEU A 152 30.79 -17.70 2.95
N GLY A 153 31.15 -16.55 2.36
CA GLY A 153 31.92 -15.49 3.03
C GLY A 153 31.16 -14.87 4.20
N SER A 154 29.82 -14.90 4.16
CA SER A 154 28.94 -14.46 5.24
C SER A 154 28.59 -15.57 6.25
N LEU A 155 29.26 -16.73 6.17
CA LEU A 155 29.05 -17.90 7.03
C LEU A 155 27.63 -18.49 7.03
N LYS A 156 26.85 -18.28 5.95
CA LYS A 156 25.47 -18.77 5.80
C LYS A 156 25.40 -20.18 5.20
N PHE A 157 26.15 -21.12 5.77
CA PHE A 157 26.32 -22.48 5.23
C PHE A 157 25.01 -23.23 4.95
N ALA A 158 23.99 -23.06 5.79
CA ALA A 158 22.69 -23.68 5.59
C ALA A 158 22.02 -23.26 4.27
N THR A 159 22.12 -21.98 3.90
CA THR A 159 21.56 -21.45 2.66
C THR A 159 22.32 -21.93 1.43
N THR A 160 23.66 -22.00 1.52
CA THR A 160 24.50 -22.55 0.44
C THR A 160 24.20 -24.03 0.20
N PHE A 161 24.07 -24.82 1.26
CA PHE A 161 23.71 -26.23 1.16
C PHE A 161 22.30 -26.42 0.59
N ASP A 162 21.32 -25.64 1.05
CA ASP A 162 19.96 -25.71 0.51
C ASP A 162 19.94 -25.35 -0.99
N ARG A 163 20.62 -24.28 -1.40
CA ARG A 163 20.79 -23.90 -2.81
C ARG A 163 21.34 -25.08 -3.63
N LEU A 164 22.39 -25.75 -3.15
CA LEU A 164 22.99 -26.91 -3.82
C LEU A 164 21.99 -28.07 -3.95
N MET A 165 21.27 -28.41 -2.88
CA MET A 165 20.26 -29.48 -2.90
C MET A 165 19.11 -29.18 -3.87
N VAL A 166 18.71 -27.92 -4.01
CA VAL A 166 17.68 -27.48 -4.96
C VAL A 166 18.17 -27.53 -6.40
N VAL A 167 19.39 -27.05 -6.66
CA VAL A 167 20.00 -27.04 -8.00
C VAL A 167 20.26 -28.46 -8.49
N LEU A 168 20.74 -29.36 -7.62
CA LEU A 168 20.94 -30.78 -7.91
C LEU A 168 19.63 -31.60 -7.94
N ARG A 169 18.47 -30.94 -7.73
CA ARG A 169 17.13 -31.55 -7.74
C ARG A 169 16.86 -32.60 -6.67
N PHE A 170 17.71 -32.69 -5.64
CA PHE A 170 17.41 -33.47 -4.43
C PHE A 170 16.29 -32.83 -3.60
N ARG A 171 16.02 -31.54 -3.83
CA ARG A 171 14.90 -30.80 -3.25
C ARG A 171 14.23 -29.95 -4.32
N GLU A 172 12.93 -29.67 -4.16
CA GLU A 172 12.21 -28.66 -4.95
C GLU A 172 12.72 -27.22 -4.70
N ASP A 173 12.12 -26.19 -5.29
CA ASP A 173 12.43 -24.81 -4.87
C ASP A 173 11.40 -24.35 -3.82
N PRO A 174 11.79 -23.60 -2.78
CA PRO A 174 10.87 -23.17 -1.72
C PRO A 174 9.68 -22.32 -2.20
N LEU A 175 9.82 -21.56 -3.29
CA LEU A 175 8.80 -20.61 -3.76
C LEU A 175 7.88 -21.18 -4.86
N VAL A 176 8.03 -22.46 -5.18
CA VAL A 176 7.14 -23.15 -6.13
C VAL A 176 5.78 -23.40 -5.49
N GLY A 177 4.74 -23.36 -6.32
CA GLY A 177 3.40 -23.77 -5.92
C GLY A 177 2.48 -22.63 -5.47
N LEU A 178 2.82 -21.38 -5.79
CA LEU A 178 2.05 -20.21 -5.34
C LEU A 178 0.57 -20.32 -5.70
N ILE A 179 0.24 -20.68 -6.95
CA ILE A 179 -1.15 -20.80 -7.41
C ILE A 179 -1.88 -21.90 -6.63
N GLU A 180 -1.26 -23.06 -6.48
CA GLU A 180 -1.80 -24.22 -5.77
C GLU A 180 -2.06 -23.90 -4.28
N GLN A 181 -1.19 -23.11 -3.65
CA GLN A 181 -1.38 -22.69 -2.26
C GLN A 181 -2.45 -21.62 -2.13
N MET A 182 -2.60 -20.78 -3.14
CA MET A 182 -3.65 -19.75 -3.19
C MET A 182 -5.04 -20.33 -3.46
N GLU A 183 -5.15 -21.48 -4.12
CA GLU A 183 -6.41 -22.23 -4.22
C GLU A 183 -7.01 -22.55 -2.84
N ALA A 184 -6.18 -22.69 -1.80
CA ALA A 184 -6.68 -22.87 -0.43
C ALA A 184 -7.50 -21.68 0.08
N PHE A 185 -7.38 -20.49 -0.53
CA PHE A 185 -8.11 -19.28 -0.18
C PHE A 185 -9.26 -18.97 -1.16
N ARG A 186 -9.47 -19.74 -2.23
CA ARG A 186 -10.56 -19.51 -3.18
C ARG A 186 -11.96 -19.64 -2.57
N SER A 187 -12.10 -20.42 -1.50
CA SER A 187 -13.37 -20.55 -0.77
C SER A 187 -13.71 -19.33 0.10
N THR A 188 -12.87 -18.28 0.10
CA THR A 188 -13.11 -17.03 0.83
C THR A 188 -13.75 -15.99 -0.09
N THR A 189 -14.41 -14.98 0.47
CA THR A 189 -14.95 -13.83 -0.30
C THR A 189 -13.88 -12.81 -0.68
N VAL A 190 -12.61 -13.10 -0.38
CA VAL A 190 -11.50 -12.17 -0.50
C VAL A 190 -10.92 -12.25 -1.91
N SER A 191 -10.76 -11.09 -2.54
CA SER A 191 -10.14 -10.99 -3.86
C SER A 191 -8.61 -11.00 -3.74
N PHE A 192 -7.93 -11.39 -4.82
CA PHE A 192 -6.48 -11.41 -4.90
C PHE A 192 -5.99 -10.54 -6.05
N ARG A 193 -4.86 -9.88 -5.82
CA ARG A 193 -4.13 -9.16 -6.86
C ARG A 193 -2.65 -9.42 -6.74
N PHE A 194 -2.00 -9.64 -7.88
CA PHE A 194 -0.57 -9.89 -7.95
C PHE A 194 0.18 -8.69 -8.47
N PHE A 195 1.29 -8.38 -7.81
CA PHE A 195 2.30 -7.45 -8.28
C PHE A 195 3.61 -8.20 -8.45
N ALA A 196 3.98 -8.46 -9.70
CA ALA A 196 5.14 -9.30 -10.01
C ALA A 196 6.30 -8.48 -10.58
N LEU A 197 7.51 -8.75 -10.09
CA LEU A 197 8.71 -8.07 -10.55
C LEU A 197 9.21 -8.69 -11.86
N TYR A 198 9.10 -7.92 -12.94
CA TYR A 198 9.58 -8.30 -14.28
C TYR A 198 10.44 -7.19 -14.89
N ALA A 199 11.58 -6.97 -14.23
CA ALA A 199 12.54 -5.93 -14.57
C ALA A 199 13.93 -6.51 -14.83
N THR A 200 14.83 -5.68 -15.34
CA THR A 200 16.26 -5.99 -15.36
C THR A 200 16.77 -6.21 -13.94
N LEU A 201 17.72 -7.12 -13.78
CA LEU A 201 18.28 -7.46 -12.47
C LEU A 201 18.99 -6.25 -11.85
N GLY A 202 18.76 -6.05 -10.56
CA GLY A 202 19.43 -5.04 -9.74
C GLY A 202 19.84 -5.63 -8.38
N VAL A 203 20.48 -4.81 -7.54
CA VAL A 203 20.91 -5.23 -6.19
C VAL A 203 19.70 -5.61 -5.32
N HIS A 204 18.64 -4.80 -5.39
CA HIS A 204 17.39 -5.00 -4.65
C HIS A 204 16.38 -5.87 -5.44
N ASP A 205 16.54 -5.94 -6.76
CA ASP A 205 15.60 -6.57 -7.69
C ASP A 205 16.12 -7.93 -8.16
N LYS A 206 15.85 -8.95 -7.33
CA LYS A 206 16.43 -10.29 -7.43
C LYS A 206 15.62 -11.28 -8.28
N SER A 207 14.69 -10.81 -9.11
CA SER A 207 13.83 -11.64 -9.96
C SER A 207 14.62 -12.51 -10.96
N LEU A 208 13.91 -13.33 -11.75
CA LEU A 208 14.52 -14.04 -12.88
C LEU A 208 14.71 -13.09 -14.07
N SER A 209 15.63 -13.43 -14.97
CA SER A 209 15.84 -12.67 -16.21
C SER A 209 14.54 -12.56 -17.02
N VAL A 210 14.31 -11.41 -17.64
CA VAL A 210 13.17 -11.19 -18.54
C VAL A 210 13.21 -12.08 -19.79
N PHE A 211 14.37 -12.62 -20.14
CA PHE A 211 14.52 -13.53 -21.28
C PHE A 211 14.27 -15.01 -20.94
N SER A 212 14.05 -15.33 -19.65
CA SER A 212 13.79 -16.69 -19.23
C SER A 212 12.38 -17.14 -19.67
N LYS A 213 12.31 -18.15 -20.55
CA LYS A 213 11.03 -18.77 -20.96
C LYS A 213 10.19 -19.24 -19.77
N LYS A 214 10.82 -19.78 -18.71
CA LYS A 214 10.11 -20.25 -17.52
C LYS A 214 9.42 -19.09 -16.77
N HIS A 215 10.19 -18.05 -16.44
CA HIS A 215 9.67 -16.79 -15.89
C HIS A 215 8.48 -16.25 -16.70
N GLN A 216 8.61 -16.18 -18.03
CA GLN A 216 7.55 -15.71 -18.92
C GLN A 216 6.29 -16.58 -18.85
N GLN A 217 6.45 -17.91 -18.83
CA GLN A 217 5.33 -18.85 -18.68
C GLN A 217 4.62 -18.69 -17.33
N ASP A 218 5.37 -18.58 -16.24
CA ASP A 218 4.79 -18.49 -14.90
C ASP A 218 4.04 -17.16 -14.68
N LEU A 219 4.57 -16.05 -15.19
CA LEU A 219 3.86 -14.77 -15.15
C LEU A 219 2.57 -14.79 -15.97
N LYS A 220 2.54 -15.51 -17.11
CA LYS A 220 1.31 -15.72 -17.87
C LYS A 220 0.30 -16.52 -17.05
N SER A 221 0.72 -17.64 -16.47
CA SER A 221 -0.14 -18.46 -15.60
C SER A 221 -0.70 -17.68 -14.41
N LEU A 222 0.09 -16.81 -13.79
CA LEU A 222 -0.38 -15.90 -12.73
C LEU A 222 -1.43 -14.91 -13.24
N SER A 223 -1.19 -14.31 -14.42
CA SER A 223 -2.12 -13.38 -15.07
C SER A 223 -3.41 -14.03 -15.56
N ASP A 224 -3.41 -15.34 -15.80
CA ASP A 224 -4.61 -16.12 -16.10
C ASP A 224 -5.38 -16.49 -14.83
N TYR A 225 -4.69 -16.61 -13.69
CA TYR A 225 -5.29 -16.95 -12.41
C TYR A 225 -5.98 -15.76 -11.72
N ALA A 226 -5.31 -14.60 -11.64
CA ALA A 226 -5.82 -13.42 -10.94
C ALA A 226 -5.30 -12.11 -11.59
N PRO A 227 -5.95 -10.95 -11.33
CA PRO A 227 -5.45 -9.65 -11.76
C PRO A 227 -3.99 -9.47 -11.38
N THR A 228 -3.14 -9.36 -12.40
CA THR A 228 -1.68 -9.29 -12.24
C THR A 228 -1.17 -8.01 -12.90
N ALA A 229 -0.30 -7.30 -12.18
CA ALA A 229 0.29 -6.04 -12.56
C ALA A 229 1.80 -6.02 -12.25
N PRO A 230 2.57 -5.04 -12.79
CA PRO A 230 3.98 -4.91 -12.47
C PRO A 230 4.21 -4.47 -11.02
N LEU A 231 5.14 -5.15 -10.35
CA LEU A 231 5.86 -4.57 -9.22
C LEU A 231 7.01 -3.74 -9.80
N ALA A 232 6.90 -2.41 -9.72
CA ALA A 232 7.93 -1.49 -10.20
C ALA A 232 9.23 -1.77 -9.45
N SER A 233 10.31 -1.94 -10.20
CA SER A 233 11.63 -2.24 -9.63
C SER A 233 12.11 -1.07 -8.77
N PHE A 234 12.92 -1.38 -7.76
CA PHE A 234 13.53 -0.35 -6.92
C PHE A 234 14.39 0.62 -7.76
N GLU A 235 15.09 0.07 -8.76
CA GLU A 235 15.91 0.87 -9.68
C GLU A 235 15.08 1.83 -10.55
N SER A 236 13.84 1.47 -10.87
CA SER A 236 12.99 2.27 -11.75
C SER A 236 12.41 3.51 -11.09
N THR A 237 12.43 3.61 -9.75
CA THR A 237 11.84 4.72 -8.98
C THR A 237 12.33 6.09 -9.44
N GLN A 238 13.60 6.20 -9.85
CA GLN A 238 14.20 7.45 -10.33
C GLN A 238 14.47 7.48 -11.84
N LYS A 239 14.18 6.38 -12.55
CA LYS A 239 14.55 6.20 -13.95
C LYS A 239 13.29 6.01 -14.79
N LYS A 240 12.61 7.12 -15.11
CA LYS A 240 11.34 7.14 -15.88
C LYS A 240 11.40 6.29 -17.16
N GLN A 241 12.51 6.33 -17.89
CA GLN A 241 12.69 5.53 -19.10
C GLN A 241 12.76 4.02 -18.82
N GLN A 242 13.42 3.62 -17.73
CA GLN A 242 13.50 2.22 -17.31
C GLN A 242 12.14 1.70 -16.86
N LEU A 243 11.40 2.51 -16.07
CA LEU A 243 10.03 2.19 -15.67
C LEU A 243 9.12 1.96 -16.89
N LYS A 244 9.20 2.84 -17.89
CA LYS A 244 8.46 2.69 -19.15
C LYS A 244 8.81 1.37 -19.86
N GLN A 245 10.10 1.06 -20.00
CA GLN A 245 10.55 -0.18 -20.63
C GLN A 245 10.04 -1.42 -19.88
N ASP A 246 10.07 -1.40 -18.55
CA ASP A 246 9.59 -2.50 -17.72
C ASP A 246 8.07 -2.69 -17.87
N ILE A 247 7.30 -1.61 -17.88
CA ILE A 247 5.84 -1.64 -18.11
C ILE A 247 5.50 -2.12 -19.53
N ASP A 248 6.17 -1.60 -20.55
CA ASP A 248 5.96 -2.02 -21.95
C ASP A 248 6.27 -3.51 -22.12
N ARG A 249 7.36 -3.98 -21.51
CA ARG A 249 7.77 -5.39 -21.56
C ARG A 249 6.78 -6.29 -20.83
N PHE A 250 6.27 -5.86 -19.66
CA PHE A 250 5.24 -6.59 -18.92
C PHE A 250 3.94 -6.65 -19.73
N SER A 251 3.49 -5.52 -20.28
CA SER A 251 2.30 -5.44 -21.13
C SER A 251 2.40 -6.36 -22.34
N GLY A 252 3.56 -6.37 -23.01
CA GLY A 252 3.83 -7.25 -24.14
C GLY A 252 3.87 -8.74 -23.75
N LEU A 253 4.26 -9.07 -22.52
CA LEU A 253 4.28 -10.45 -22.02
C LEU A 253 2.87 -11.00 -21.80
N ILE A 254 1.99 -10.22 -21.15
CA ILE A 254 0.64 -10.67 -20.80
C ILE A 254 -0.42 -10.29 -21.85
N HIS A 255 -0.04 -9.53 -22.88
CA HIS A 255 -0.90 -9.02 -23.95
C HIS A 255 -2.12 -8.22 -23.43
N ARG A 256 -1.92 -7.43 -22.38
CA ARG A 256 -2.97 -6.59 -21.75
C ARG A 256 -2.40 -5.22 -21.37
N PRO A 257 -3.21 -4.15 -21.42
CA PRO A 257 -2.79 -2.83 -20.97
C PRO A 257 -2.58 -2.84 -19.45
N ILE A 258 -1.49 -2.21 -19.00
CA ILE A 258 -1.20 -2.09 -17.57
C ILE A 258 -1.93 -0.88 -17.00
N LYS A 259 -2.83 -1.12 -16.06
CA LYS A 259 -3.60 -0.07 -15.38
C LYS A 259 -3.28 0.07 -13.90
N ALA A 260 -2.64 -0.93 -13.31
CA ALA A 260 -2.28 -0.96 -11.90
C ALA A 260 -0.77 -1.10 -11.73
N ILE A 261 -0.24 -0.59 -10.62
CA ILE A 261 1.18 -0.73 -10.26
C ILE A 261 1.34 -0.75 -8.73
N ARG A 262 2.47 -1.30 -8.29
CA ARG A 262 2.95 -1.16 -6.91
C ARG A 262 4.47 -0.98 -6.92
N GLN A 263 4.99 -0.14 -6.03
CA GLN A 263 6.40 0.14 -5.89
C GLN A 263 7.08 -0.89 -4.99
N HIS A 264 8.11 -1.59 -5.50
CA HIS A 264 8.92 -2.48 -4.69
C HIS A 264 9.58 -1.67 -3.55
N LYS A 265 9.56 -2.24 -2.33
CA LYS A 265 10.08 -1.62 -1.10
C LYS A 265 9.39 -0.32 -0.68
N LEU A 266 8.26 0.05 -1.30
CA LEU A 266 7.45 1.22 -0.92
C LEU A 266 8.19 2.57 -0.94
N VAL A 267 9.28 2.65 -1.70
CA VAL A 267 10.06 3.89 -1.84
C VAL A 267 9.38 4.83 -2.82
N LEU A 268 8.43 5.59 -2.27
CA LEU A 268 7.74 6.67 -2.97
C LEU A 268 8.49 7.98 -2.73
N ARG A 269 8.71 8.73 -3.81
CA ARG A 269 9.26 10.09 -3.76
C ARG A 269 8.25 11.04 -4.39
N PHE A 270 7.64 11.87 -3.57
CA PHE A 270 6.63 12.81 -4.06
C PHE A 270 7.30 14.08 -4.61
N PRO A 271 6.80 14.63 -5.73
CA PRO A 271 5.72 14.10 -6.58
C PRO A 271 6.21 13.12 -7.67
N ASP A 272 7.53 12.95 -7.83
CA ASP A 272 8.18 12.29 -8.98
C ASP A 272 7.64 10.90 -9.31
N THR A 273 7.48 10.03 -8.30
CA THR A 273 7.05 8.65 -8.51
C THR A 273 5.63 8.59 -9.08
N TYR A 274 4.71 9.37 -8.54
CA TYR A 274 3.31 9.36 -9.00
C TYR A 274 3.11 10.15 -10.29
N ARG A 275 3.89 11.22 -10.52
CA ARG A 275 3.98 11.85 -11.85
C ARG A 275 4.42 10.84 -12.90
N ALA A 276 5.43 10.02 -12.61
CA ALA A 276 5.89 8.99 -13.53
C ALA A 276 4.78 7.97 -13.84
N TYR A 277 4.05 7.48 -12.83
CA TYR A 277 2.93 6.56 -13.02
C TYR A 277 1.81 7.17 -13.85
N ALA A 278 1.38 8.38 -13.52
CA ALA A 278 0.35 9.10 -14.25
C ALA A 278 0.74 9.33 -15.73
N SER A 279 1.99 9.72 -15.99
CA SER A 279 2.50 9.96 -17.35
C SER A 279 2.53 8.70 -18.23
N LEU A 280 2.63 7.52 -17.62
CA LEU A 280 2.59 6.22 -18.31
C LEU A 280 1.16 5.67 -18.45
N GLY A 281 0.14 6.45 -18.08
CA GLY A 281 -1.26 6.07 -18.19
C GLY A 281 -1.73 5.09 -17.12
N ILE A 282 -0.93 4.82 -16.08
CA ILE A 282 -1.32 4.01 -14.94
C ILE A 282 -2.47 4.71 -14.21
N LYS A 283 -3.49 3.94 -13.81
CA LYS A 283 -4.71 4.44 -13.19
C LYS A 283 -4.84 4.08 -11.72
N HIS A 284 -4.16 3.02 -11.27
CA HIS A 284 -4.26 2.53 -9.91
C HIS A 284 -2.88 2.26 -9.32
N ASP A 285 -2.56 2.94 -8.22
CA ASP A 285 -1.39 2.65 -7.41
C ASP A 285 -1.80 1.98 -6.11
N TYR A 286 -1.03 0.98 -5.69
CA TYR A 286 -1.24 0.24 -4.45
C TYR A 286 -0.06 0.41 -3.49
N SER A 287 0.75 1.46 -3.62
CA SER A 287 2.01 1.64 -2.88
C SER A 287 1.87 2.47 -1.60
N MET A 288 0.74 3.15 -1.40
CA MET A 288 0.52 4.01 -0.23
C MET A 288 0.35 3.17 1.04
N GLN A 289 1.47 2.91 1.71
CA GLN A 289 1.58 2.10 2.91
C GLN A 289 2.81 2.54 3.70
N TYR A 290 2.79 2.37 5.02
CA TYR A 290 4.00 2.43 5.85
C TYR A 290 4.81 1.12 5.71
N SER A 291 6.14 1.25 5.64
CA SER A 291 7.07 0.11 5.49
C SER A 291 7.41 -0.55 6.83
N ASP A 292 7.32 0.21 7.91
CA ASP A 292 7.79 -0.08 9.27
C ASP A 292 6.66 -0.41 10.26
N ILE A 293 5.48 0.21 10.11
CA ILE A 293 4.36 0.09 11.05
C ILE A 293 3.02 -0.18 10.34
N SER A 294 2.06 -0.82 11.03
CA SER A 294 0.69 -0.93 10.54
C SER A 294 -0.05 0.40 10.70
N GLY A 295 -0.86 0.79 9.72
CA GLY A 295 -1.65 2.01 9.81
C GLY A 295 -2.01 2.59 8.45
N PHE A 296 -2.74 3.71 8.47
CA PHE A 296 -3.22 4.41 7.28
C PHE A 296 -2.30 5.57 6.94
N ARG A 297 -1.40 5.38 5.96
CA ARG A 297 -0.43 6.42 5.57
C ARG A 297 -1.07 7.72 5.10
N ALA A 298 -2.18 7.65 4.37
CA ALA A 298 -2.96 8.82 3.99
C ALA A 298 -4.14 9.10 4.93
N SER A 299 -4.18 8.46 6.11
CA SER A 299 -5.28 8.55 7.10
C SER A 299 -6.68 8.25 6.55
N THR A 300 -6.76 7.51 5.44
CA THR A 300 -7.99 6.98 4.84
C THR A 300 -7.73 5.57 4.33
N ALA A 301 -8.77 4.75 4.32
CA ALA A 301 -8.81 3.45 3.68
C ALA A 301 -9.49 3.51 2.29
N HIS A 302 -10.23 4.58 2.01
CA HIS A 302 -10.92 4.73 0.73
C HIS A 302 -9.92 5.06 -0.39
N PRO A 303 -10.13 4.52 -1.61
CA PRO A 303 -9.36 4.93 -2.75
C PRO A 303 -9.62 6.40 -3.08
N PHE A 304 -8.56 7.14 -3.38
CA PHE A 304 -8.63 8.57 -3.69
C PHE A 304 -7.70 8.94 -4.83
N ARG A 305 -7.92 10.10 -5.45
CA ARG A 305 -7.09 10.58 -6.55
C ARG A 305 -5.89 11.33 -6.00
N PHE A 306 -4.72 11.07 -6.57
CA PHE A 306 -3.52 11.79 -6.20
C PHE A 306 -3.62 13.24 -6.66
N PHE A 307 -3.50 14.17 -5.70
CA PHE A 307 -3.33 15.58 -5.97
C PHE A 307 -1.83 15.91 -5.96
N ASP A 308 -1.35 16.45 -7.07
CA ASP A 308 0.03 16.89 -7.21
C ASP A 308 0.18 18.31 -6.66
N LEU A 309 0.76 18.46 -5.46
CA LEU A 309 0.92 19.77 -4.83
C LEU A 309 1.84 20.70 -5.63
N GLY A 310 2.80 20.15 -6.37
CA GLY A 310 3.74 20.96 -7.13
C GLY A 310 3.14 21.54 -8.41
N GLU A 311 2.15 20.87 -9.01
CA GLU A 311 1.39 21.38 -10.16
C GLU A 311 0.00 21.91 -9.79
N GLU A 312 -0.37 21.86 -8.50
CA GLU A 312 -1.71 22.21 -7.98
C GLU A 312 -2.88 21.56 -8.75
N GLN A 313 -2.73 20.29 -9.13
CA GLN A 313 -3.73 19.59 -9.94
C GLN A 313 -4.00 18.16 -9.48
N GLU A 314 -5.26 17.75 -9.62
CA GLU A 314 -5.66 16.36 -9.48
C GLU A 314 -5.19 15.54 -10.68
N THR A 315 -4.56 14.40 -10.42
CA THR A 315 -4.09 13.48 -11.45
C THR A 315 -5.07 12.34 -11.70
N PRO A 316 -5.04 11.68 -12.88
CA PRO A 316 -5.82 10.47 -13.12
C PRO A 316 -5.36 9.22 -12.37
N LEU A 317 -4.41 9.31 -11.43
CA LEU A 317 -3.91 8.19 -10.65
C LEU A 317 -4.75 8.05 -9.36
N THR A 318 -5.44 6.91 -9.21
CA THR A 318 -6.13 6.54 -7.97
C THR A 318 -5.18 5.74 -7.08
N ILE A 319 -5.01 6.20 -5.85
CA ILE A 319 -4.25 5.54 -4.80
C ILE A 319 -5.20 4.62 -4.03
N HIS A 320 -4.76 3.39 -3.80
CA HIS A 320 -5.43 2.40 -2.95
C HIS A 320 -4.59 2.16 -1.69
N PRO A 321 -4.95 2.77 -0.55
CA PRO A 321 -4.18 2.66 0.69
C PRO A 321 -4.16 1.23 1.23
N ILE A 322 -2.99 0.80 1.72
CA ILE A 322 -2.85 -0.49 2.42
C ILE A 322 -2.58 -0.23 3.89
N CYS A 323 -3.35 -0.88 4.77
CA CYS A 323 -3.29 -0.65 6.21
C CYS A 323 -2.45 -1.69 6.97
N LEU A 324 -2.30 -2.89 6.41
CA LEU A 324 -1.63 -4.01 7.06
C LEU A 324 -0.73 -4.76 6.07
N SER A 325 0.44 -5.13 6.54
CA SER A 325 1.37 -5.99 5.79
C SER A 325 1.71 -7.28 6.52
N GLU A 326 2.24 -8.24 5.78
CA GLU A 326 2.80 -9.48 6.32
C GLU A 326 3.78 -9.21 7.48
N SER A 327 4.70 -8.26 7.32
CA SER A 327 5.69 -7.95 8.36
C SER A 327 5.02 -7.45 9.64
N ASN A 328 4.03 -6.57 9.54
CA ASN A 328 3.30 -6.06 10.71
C ASN A 328 2.54 -7.17 11.44
N ILE A 329 1.92 -8.09 10.69
CA ILE A 329 1.19 -9.22 11.28
C ILE A 329 2.20 -10.15 11.97
N ARG A 330 3.29 -10.54 11.31
CA ARG A 330 4.30 -11.44 11.89
C ARG A 330 5.02 -10.84 13.09
N ALA A 331 5.20 -9.52 13.13
CA ALA A 331 5.80 -8.81 14.26
C ALA A 331 5.02 -9.02 15.57
N GLN A 332 3.74 -9.44 15.51
CA GLN A 332 2.95 -9.75 16.70
C GLN A 332 3.39 -11.03 17.44
N GLN A 333 4.24 -11.86 16.82
CA GLN A 333 4.85 -13.12 17.30
C GLN A 333 3.87 -14.26 17.62
N TYR A 334 2.71 -13.97 18.23
CA TYR A 334 1.74 -14.95 18.71
C TYR A 334 0.45 -14.92 17.90
N ALA A 335 -0.10 -16.10 17.57
CA ALA A 335 -1.33 -16.23 16.79
C ALA A 335 -2.52 -15.45 17.35
N ARG A 336 -2.65 -15.37 18.69
CA ARG A 336 -3.69 -14.57 19.34
C ARG A 336 -3.54 -13.08 19.05
N LYS A 337 -2.33 -12.53 19.14
CA LYS A 337 -2.05 -11.11 18.86
C LYS A 337 -2.21 -10.79 17.37
N MET A 338 -1.75 -11.69 16.49
CA MET A 338 -1.99 -11.60 15.03
C MET A 338 -3.48 -11.49 14.71
N ARG A 339 -4.30 -12.39 15.31
CA ARG A 339 -5.76 -12.37 15.17
C ARG A 339 -6.35 -11.08 15.71
N GLN A 340 -5.96 -10.65 16.90
CA GLN A 340 -6.47 -9.42 17.51
C GLN A 340 -6.19 -8.19 16.63
N LEU A 341 -4.97 -8.05 16.11
CA LEU A 341 -4.62 -6.96 15.19
C LEU A 341 -5.54 -6.95 13.97
N PHE A 342 -5.70 -8.09 13.32
CA PHE A 342 -6.56 -8.20 12.13
C PHE A 342 -8.03 -7.85 12.43
N ILE A 343 -8.57 -8.35 13.54
CA ILE A 343 -9.96 -8.09 13.98
C ILE A 343 -10.19 -6.62 14.25
N VAL A 344 -9.24 -5.94 14.90
CA VAL A 344 -9.36 -4.50 15.20
C VAL A 344 -9.50 -3.69 13.92
N TYR A 345 -8.62 -3.90 12.93
CA TYR A 345 -8.70 -3.21 11.65
C TYR A 345 -9.96 -3.57 10.87
N LYS A 346 -10.28 -4.88 10.76
CA LYS A 346 -11.48 -5.34 10.05
C LYS A 346 -12.77 -4.79 10.65
N SER A 347 -12.91 -4.83 11.97
CA SER A 347 -14.08 -4.30 12.68
C SER A 347 -14.23 -2.79 12.46
N ARG A 348 -13.12 -2.05 12.53
CA ARG A 348 -13.09 -0.61 12.30
C ARG A 348 -13.55 -0.29 10.88
N LEU A 349 -12.94 -0.90 9.86
CA LEU A 349 -13.27 -0.64 8.46
C LEU A 349 -14.68 -1.09 8.08
N LYS A 350 -15.17 -2.20 8.66
CA LYS A 350 -16.57 -2.63 8.50
C LYS A 350 -17.57 -1.60 9.03
N LYS A 351 -17.29 -0.94 10.16
CA LYS A 351 -18.14 0.15 10.69
C LYS A 351 -18.14 1.39 9.80
N LEU A 352 -17.03 1.62 9.09
CA LEU A 352 -16.86 2.77 8.21
C LEU A 352 -17.30 2.49 6.77
N ASN A 353 -17.75 1.27 6.47
CA ASN A 353 -17.97 0.79 5.10
C ASN A 353 -16.79 1.13 4.18
N ALA A 354 -15.57 0.81 4.65
CA ALA A 354 -14.34 1.07 3.92
C ALA A 354 -13.63 -0.24 3.52
N PRO A 355 -12.88 -0.27 2.42
CA PRO A 355 -12.19 -1.47 1.98
C PRO A 355 -11.00 -1.80 2.89
N MET A 356 -10.66 -3.08 2.99
CA MET A 356 -9.52 -3.57 3.75
C MET A 356 -8.50 -4.23 2.81
N LEU A 357 -7.37 -3.56 2.59
CA LEU A 357 -6.27 -4.08 1.80
C LEU A 357 -5.15 -4.58 2.71
N VAL A 358 -4.68 -5.80 2.45
CA VAL A 358 -3.57 -6.41 3.19
C VAL A 358 -2.50 -6.88 2.21
N SER A 359 -1.26 -6.41 2.40
CA SER A 359 -0.14 -6.80 1.55
C SER A 359 0.57 -8.04 2.08
N LEU A 360 0.81 -9.03 1.22
CA LEU A 360 1.60 -10.23 1.50
C LEU A 360 2.74 -10.33 0.49
N THR A 361 3.78 -11.09 0.81
CA THR A 361 4.77 -11.51 -0.18
C THR A 361 4.57 -12.98 -0.54
N ASN A 362 5.00 -13.39 -1.74
CA ASN A 362 4.95 -14.81 -2.12
C ASN A 362 5.84 -15.70 -1.22
N GLU A 363 6.78 -15.13 -0.46
CA GLU A 363 7.52 -15.84 0.58
C GLU A 363 6.62 -16.35 1.71
N THR A 364 5.45 -15.73 1.95
CA THR A 364 4.42 -16.26 2.84
C THR A 364 4.05 -17.69 2.45
N PHE A 365 4.01 -17.97 1.15
CA PHE A 365 3.59 -19.24 0.60
C PHE A 365 4.78 -20.20 0.38
N ASN A 366 5.92 -19.96 1.02
CA ASN A 366 7.07 -20.88 0.91
C ASN A 366 6.74 -22.28 1.46
N ASN A 367 6.86 -23.31 0.61
CA ASN A 367 6.47 -24.70 0.91
C ASN A 367 7.34 -25.42 1.96
N ARG A 368 8.49 -24.84 2.35
CA ARG A 368 9.41 -25.39 3.37
C ARG A 368 9.44 -24.61 4.66
N SER A 369 8.90 -23.40 4.62
CA SER A 369 8.88 -22.54 5.78
C SER A 369 7.84 -23.04 6.79
N LYS A 370 8.01 -22.69 8.08
CA LYS A 370 6.99 -22.92 9.11
C LYS A 370 5.82 -21.92 8.99
N ASN A 371 5.36 -21.64 7.77
CA ASN A 371 4.28 -20.70 7.50
C ASN A 371 2.88 -21.34 7.57
N ALA A 372 2.78 -22.66 7.69
CA ALA A 372 1.49 -23.36 7.76
C ALA A 372 0.57 -22.79 8.86
N THR A 373 1.11 -22.52 10.05
CA THR A 373 0.34 -21.91 11.14
C THR A 373 -0.11 -20.48 10.82
N PHE A 374 0.76 -19.68 10.19
CA PHE A 374 0.43 -18.32 9.76
C PHE A 374 -0.67 -18.34 8.70
N LEU A 375 -0.51 -19.14 7.64
CA LEU A 375 -1.49 -19.30 6.56
C LEU A 375 -2.82 -19.84 7.06
N ALA A 376 -2.81 -20.83 7.96
CA ALA A 376 -4.03 -21.35 8.57
C ALA A 376 -4.73 -20.29 9.44
N THR A 377 -3.97 -19.47 10.16
CA THR A 377 -4.51 -18.36 10.94
C THR A 377 -5.11 -17.31 10.01
N LEU A 378 -4.36 -16.87 8.99
CA LEU A 378 -4.82 -15.92 7.99
C LEU A 378 -6.08 -16.41 7.29
N LYS A 379 -6.11 -17.67 6.83
CA LYS A 379 -7.30 -18.27 6.21
C LYS A 379 -8.51 -18.23 7.15
N LYS A 380 -8.34 -18.54 8.44
CA LYS A 380 -9.43 -18.42 9.42
C LYS A 380 -9.92 -16.97 9.57
N LEU A 381 -9.01 -15.99 9.58
CA LEU A 381 -9.36 -14.56 9.67
C LEU A 381 -10.13 -14.06 8.45
N LEU A 382 -9.88 -14.65 7.29
CA LEU A 382 -10.53 -14.30 6.03
C LEU A 382 -11.87 -15.05 5.80
N ILE A 383 -12.06 -16.24 6.38
CA ILE A 383 -13.29 -17.06 6.23
C ILE A 383 -14.35 -16.74 7.29
N HIS A 384 -13.96 -16.65 8.56
CA HIS A 384 -14.89 -16.86 9.67
C HIS A 384 -15.43 -15.60 10.35
N GLU A 385 -15.15 -14.42 9.82
CA GLU A 385 -15.62 -13.13 10.39
C GLU A 385 -15.86 -12.13 9.25
#